data_AF-A0A7Y1ZCX5-F1
#
_entry.id   AF-A0A7Y1ZCX5-F1
#
_cell.length_a   1.000
_cell.length_b   1.000
_cell.length_c   1.000
_cell.angle_alpha   90.00
_cell.angle_beta   90.00
_cell.angle_gamma   90.00
#
_symmetry.space_group_name_H-M   'P 1'
#
loop_
_entity.id
_entity.type
_entity.pdbx_description
1 polymer ?
#
loop_
_entity_poly.entity_id
_entity_poly.type
_entity_poly.pdbx_seq_one_letter_code
_entity_poly.pdbx_strand_id
1 'polypeptide(L)'
;DVDHHSLQHNKYQNIFGLGDVAALPTAKTGAAIRKQAPVVVKNILALRKQQLASDKSYNGYSSCPLVTGYGKMVLAEFDYDGNFIPDPKLKRMLIFRSDKQHWRLWLLKKFMLPYLYWNKMLKGVDV
;
A
#
# COMPACT_ATOMS: atom_id res chain seq x y z
N ASP A 1 -8.16 10.15 -13.63
CA ASP A 1 -6.97 10.18 -14.50
C ASP A 1 -5.81 10.77 -13.70
N VAL A 2 -4.82 9.96 -13.31
CA VAL A 2 -3.67 10.37 -12.49
C VAL A 2 -2.39 9.69 -12.98
N ASP A 3 -1.24 10.33 -12.78
CA ASP A 3 0.07 9.72 -12.99
C ASP A 3 0.24 8.54 -12.03
N HIS A 4 0.66 7.39 -12.57
CA HIS A 4 0.70 6.14 -11.83
C HIS A 4 1.72 6.11 -10.69
N HIS A 5 2.69 7.04 -10.70
CA HIS A 5 3.79 7.08 -9.76
C HIS A 5 3.70 8.26 -8.78
N SER A 6 3.20 9.42 -9.23
CA SER A 6 3.03 10.60 -8.39
C SER A 6 1.64 10.78 -7.80
N LEU A 7 0.63 10.08 -8.35
CA LEU A 7 -0.78 10.17 -7.96
C LEU A 7 -1.40 11.56 -8.21
N GLN A 8 -0.69 12.41 -8.96
CA GLN A 8 -1.14 13.73 -9.39
C GLN A 8 -1.99 13.61 -10.66
N HIS A 9 -3.01 14.45 -10.80
CA HIS A 9 -3.85 14.47 -12.00
C HIS A 9 -3.04 14.92 -13.22
N ASN A 10 -3.16 14.21 -14.34
CA ASN A 10 -2.35 14.45 -15.54
C ASN A 10 -2.55 15.85 -16.14
N LYS A 11 -3.78 16.39 -16.04
CA LYS A 11 -4.13 17.75 -16.51
C LYS A 11 -4.03 18.87 -15.46
N TYR A 12 -4.23 18.56 -14.18
CA TYR A 12 -4.44 19.57 -13.13
C TYR A 12 -3.40 19.39 -12.03
N GLN A 13 -2.39 20.26 -12.00
CA GLN A 13 -1.24 20.11 -11.11
C GLN A 13 -1.59 20.21 -9.61
N ASN A 14 -2.74 20.79 -9.26
CA ASN A 14 -3.21 20.93 -7.89
C ASN A 14 -4.18 19.82 -7.44
N ILE A 15 -4.44 18.82 -8.29
CA ILE A 15 -5.36 17.72 -8.00
C ILE A 15 -4.57 16.43 -7.80
N PHE A 16 -4.92 15.68 -6.76
CA PHE A 16 -4.36 14.36 -6.46
C PHE A 16 -5.48 13.35 -6.24
N GLY A 17 -5.22 12.09 -6.59
CA GLY A 17 -6.15 10.99 -6.37
C GLY A 17 -5.42 9.76 -5.84
N LEU A 18 -6.01 9.07 -4.87
CA LEU A 18 -5.49 7.82 -4.31
C LEU A 18 -6.62 6.84 -4.01
N GLY A 19 -6.26 5.58 -3.75
CA GLY A 19 -7.17 4.49 -3.45
C GLY A 19 -7.98 4.01 -4.63
N ASP A 20 -9.16 3.48 -4.35
CA ASP A 20 -9.95 2.73 -5.34
C ASP A 20 -10.48 3.62 -6.47
N VAL A 21 -10.65 4.92 -6.23
CA VAL A 21 -11.06 5.91 -7.24
C VAL A 21 -9.90 6.30 -8.16
N ALA A 22 -8.66 6.13 -7.70
CA ALA A 22 -7.50 6.35 -8.55
C ALA A 22 -7.47 5.22 -9.59
N ALA A 23 -7.47 5.60 -10.86
CA ALA A 23 -7.46 4.68 -12.01
C ALA A 23 -6.07 4.04 -12.21
N LEU A 24 -5.46 3.57 -11.11
CA LEU A 24 -4.14 2.97 -11.09
C LEU A 24 -4.23 1.50 -11.54
N PRO A 25 -3.29 1.02 -12.38
CA PRO A 25 -3.27 -0.36 -12.86
C PRO A 25 -2.72 -1.33 -11.79
N THR A 26 -3.26 -1.29 -10.58
CA THR A 26 -2.87 -2.16 -9.45
C THR A 26 -4.11 -2.65 -8.70
N ALA A 27 -3.96 -3.70 -7.91
CA ALA A 27 -5.04 -4.23 -7.10
C ALA A 27 -5.49 -3.19 -6.05
N LYS A 28 -6.81 -2.92 -6.03
CA LYS A 28 -7.47 -1.94 -5.17
C LYS A 28 -7.60 -2.47 -3.75
N THR A 29 -6.56 -2.24 -2.93
CA THR A 29 -6.46 -2.79 -1.56
C THR A 29 -6.08 -1.71 -0.55
N GLY A 30 -6.45 -1.93 0.72
CA GLY A 30 -6.03 -1.04 1.82
C GLY A 30 -4.51 -0.98 2.01
N ALA A 31 -3.79 -2.03 1.63
CA ALA A 31 -2.33 -2.03 1.62
C ALA A 31 -1.75 -1.10 0.55
N ALA A 32 -2.38 -1.02 -0.62
CA ALA A 32 -2.01 -0.06 -1.66
C ALA A 32 -2.22 1.38 -1.18
N ILE A 33 -3.39 1.69 -0.59
CA ILE A 33 -3.69 3.02 -0.02
C ILE A 33 -2.62 3.45 0.98
N ARG A 34 -2.15 2.54 1.84
CA ARG A 34 -1.10 2.83 2.83
C ARG A 34 0.22 3.27 2.19
N LYS A 35 0.56 2.80 1.00
CA LYS A 35 1.77 3.25 0.27
C LYS A 35 1.52 4.47 -0.60
N GLN A 36 0.30 4.63 -1.10
CA GLN A 36 -0.10 5.79 -1.90
C GLN A 36 -0.19 7.07 -1.06
N ALA A 37 -0.73 6.99 0.17
CA ALA A 37 -0.96 8.16 1.00
C ALA A 37 0.31 8.99 1.30
N PRO A 38 1.46 8.39 1.69
CA PRO A 38 2.70 9.15 1.89
C PRO A 38 3.19 9.88 0.64
N VAL A 39 3.02 9.30 -0.55
CA VAL A 39 3.42 9.93 -1.82
C VAL A 39 2.58 11.17 -2.10
N VAL A 40 1.25 11.06 -1.94
CA VAL A 40 0.35 12.21 -2.09
C VAL A 40 0.67 13.29 -1.06
N VAL A 41 0.87 12.93 0.20
CA VAL A 41 1.20 13.89 1.28
C VAL A 41 2.48 14.65 0.96
N LYS A 42 3.54 13.96 0.53
CA LYS A 42 4.81 14.60 0.15
C LYS A 42 4.63 15.55 -1.03
N ASN A 43 3.89 15.15 -2.06
CA ASN A 43 3.62 16.00 -3.22
C ASN A 43 2.78 17.24 -2.87
N ILE A 44 1.77 17.11 -2.01
CA ILE A 44 0.97 18.24 -1.51
C ILE A 44 1.85 19.20 -0.69
N LEU A 45 2.71 18.67 0.18
CA LEU A 45 3.64 19.48 0.98
C LEU A 45 4.67 20.21 0.10
N ALA A 46 5.14 19.59 -0.99
CA ALA A 46 6.03 20.23 -1.97
C ALA A 46 5.31 21.39 -2.68
N LEU A 47 4.09 21.17 -3.19
CA LEU A 47 3.31 22.23 -3.82
C LEU A 47 3.01 23.40 -2.88
N ARG A 48 2.76 23.12 -1.59
CA ARG A 48 2.58 24.18 -0.59
C ARG A 48 3.82 25.07 -0.44
N LYS A 49 5.01 24.52 -0.68
CA LYS A 49 6.29 25.24 -0.70
C LYS A 49 6.61 25.86 -2.08
N GLN A 50 5.64 25.90 -3.00
CA GLN A 50 5.82 26.34 -4.39
C GLN A 50 6.86 25.52 -5.16
N GLN A 51 7.08 24.27 -4.74
CA GLN A 51 7.93 23.31 -5.44
C GLN A 51 7.07 22.39 -6.30
N LEU A 52 7.62 21.91 -7.41
CA LEU A 52 6.95 20.93 -8.26
C LEU A 52 6.78 19.59 -7.52
N ALA A 53 5.63 18.95 -7.70
CA ALA A 53 5.39 17.58 -7.23
C ALA A 53 6.33 16.62 -7.96
N SER A 54 7.36 16.14 -7.26
CA SER A 54 8.43 15.32 -7.83
C SER A 54 8.48 13.91 -7.24
N ASP A 55 7.69 13.62 -6.20
CA ASP A 55 7.68 12.29 -5.61
C ASP A 55 6.91 11.34 -6.54
N LYS A 56 7.67 10.49 -7.22
CA LYS A 56 7.20 9.40 -8.09
C LYS A 56 7.53 8.02 -7.50
N SER A 57 7.61 7.92 -6.18
CA SER A 57 8.04 6.69 -5.51
C SER A 57 6.97 5.59 -5.44
N TYR A 58 5.73 5.84 -5.89
CA TYR A 58 4.74 4.77 -5.93
C TYR A 58 5.00 3.82 -7.10
N ASN A 59 5.27 2.55 -6.77
CA ASN A 59 5.59 1.50 -7.73
C ASN A 59 4.44 0.49 -7.93
N GLY A 60 3.22 0.85 -7.51
CA GLY A 60 2.07 -0.04 -7.66
C GLY A 60 1.95 -1.11 -6.60
N TYR A 61 2.71 -1.01 -5.49
CA TYR A 61 2.63 -1.97 -4.39
C TYR A 61 1.17 -2.20 -3.96
N SER A 62 0.79 -3.47 -3.93
CA SER A 62 -0.49 -3.94 -3.41
C SER A 62 -0.32 -5.29 -2.71
N SER A 63 -1.18 -5.55 -1.73
CA SER A 63 -1.14 -6.78 -0.93
C SER A 63 -2.52 -7.40 -0.83
N CYS A 64 -2.60 -8.67 -1.17
CA CYS A 64 -3.80 -9.49 -1.16
C CYS A 64 -3.64 -10.61 -0.11
N PRO A 65 -4.26 -10.47 1.08
CA PRO A 65 -4.27 -11.51 2.09
C PRO A 65 -5.30 -12.60 1.75
N LEU A 66 -4.85 -13.74 1.24
CA LEU A 66 -5.69 -14.86 0.82
C LEU A 66 -5.88 -15.86 1.96
N VAL A 67 -7.07 -15.88 2.57
CA VAL A 67 -7.42 -16.85 3.61
C VAL A 67 -7.76 -18.18 2.94
N THR A 68 -6.90 -19.18 3.11
CA THR A 68 -7.08 -20.52 2.52
C THR A 68 -7.83 -21.48 3.46
N GLY A 69 -8.05 -21.08 4.71
CA GLY A 69 -8.82 -21.82 5.70
C GLY A 69 -8.74 -21.16 7.09
N TYR A 70 -9.52 -21.66 8.04
CA TYR A 70 -9.41 -21.20 9.43
C TYR A 70 -8.00 -21.48 9.97
N GLY A 71 -7.33 -20.45 10.47
CA GLY A 71 -5.95 -20.55 10.95
C GLY A 71 -4.88 -20.62 9.85
N LYS A 72 -5.24 -20.47 8.57
CA LYS A 72 -4.29 -20.55 7.45
C LYS A 72 -4.51 -19.40 6.47
N MET A 73 -3.41 -18.78 6.07
CA MET A 73 -3.44 -17.65 5.14
C MET A 73 -2.15 -17.62 4.32
N VAL A 74 -2.29 -17.24 3.05
CA VAL A 74 -1.21 -16.89 2.12
C VAL A 74 -1.25 -15.36 1.94
N LEU A 75 -0.08 -14.74 1.85
CA LEU A 75 0.01 -13.29 1.63
C LEU A 75 0.70 -13.04 0.31
N ALA A 76 -0.07 -12.55 -0.65
CA ALA A 76 0.40 -12.26 -1.99
C ALA A 76 0.65 -10.77 -2.14
N GLU A 77 1.87 -10.38 -2.50
CA GLU A 77 2.28 -8.98 -2.61
C GLU A 77 2.91 -8.74 -3.97
N PHE A 78 2.45 -7.71 -4.66
CA PHE A 78 2.79 -7.45 -6.06
C PHE A 78 3.07 -5.97 -6.31
N ASP A 79 3.88 -5.69 -7.34
CA ASP A 79 4.05 -4.36 -7.93
C ASP A 79 3.25 -4.22 -9.24
N TYR A 80 3.44 -3.11 -9.97
CA TYR A 80 2.82 -2.90 -11.28
C TYR A 80 3.20 -3.95 -12.33
N ASP A 81 4.41 -4.49 -12.25
CA ASP A 81 4.94 -5.47 -13.20
C ASP A 81 4.49 -6.90 -12.86
N GLY A 82 3.71 -7.08 -11.79
CA GLY A 82 3.27 -8.39 -11.31
C GLY A 82 4.37 -9.19 -10.62
N ASN A 83 5.51 -8.56 -10.29
CA ASN A 83 6.57 -9.21 -9.55
C ASN A 83 6.14 -9.47 -8.12
N PHE A 84 6.47 -10.66 -7.61
CA PHE A 84 6.21 -10.99 -6.21
C PHE A 84 7.21 -10.28 -5.30
N ILE A 85 6.76 -9.23 -4.60
CA ILE A 85 7.60 -8.43 -3.70
C ILE A 85 7.10 -8.58 -2.26
N PRO A 86 7.58 -9.59 -1.53
CA PRO A 86 7.19 -9.77 -0.13
C PRO A 86 7.73 -8.62 0.74
N ASP A 87 6.88 -8.02 1.58
CA ASP A 87 7.29 -6.91 2.45
C ASP A 87 8.43 -7.38 3.38
N PRO A 88 9.57 -6.66 3.42
CA PRO A 88 10.68 -6.95 4.31
C PRO A 88 10.28 -7.12 5.78
N LYS A 89 9.17 -6.48 6.21
CA LYS A 89 8.63 -6.60 7.57
C LYS A 89 8.09 -8.00 7.87
N LEU A 90 7.68 -8.79 6.88
CA LEU A 90 7.29 -10.19 7.06
C LEU A 90 8.49 -11.06 7.47
N LYS A 91 9.67 -10.78 6.92
CA LYS A 91 10.91 -11.46 7.32
C LYS A 91 11.24 -11.19 8.78
N ARG A 92 10.96 -9.98 9.29
CA ARG A 92 11.09 -9.65 10.72
C ARG A 92 10.11 -10.40 11.61
N MET A 93 8.96 -10.81 11.08
CA MET A 93 7.99 -11.67 11.77
C MET A 93 8.29 -13.18 11.59
N LEU A 94 9.50 -13.52 11.15
CA LEU A 94 9.97 -14.90 10.89
C LEU A 94 9.12 -15.61 9.82
N ILE A 95 8.56 -14.85 8.88
CA ILE A 95 7.80 -15.36 7.73
C ILE A 95 8.70 -15.18 6.50
N PHE A 96 9.45 -16.22 6.18
CA PHE A 96 10.40 -16.22 5.05
C PHE A 96 9.72 -16.54 3.72
N ARG A 97 8.57 -17.20 3.77
CA ARG A 97 7.78 -17.68 2.62
C ARG A 97 6.32 -17.29 2.81
N SER A 98 5.96 -16.12 2.29
CA SER A 98 4.58 -15.61 2.30
C SER A 98 3.67 -16.29 1.26
N ASP A 99 4.28 -16.98 0.29
CA ASP A 99 3.65 -17.84 -0.72
C ASP A 99 3.04 -19.13 -0.11
N LYS A 100 3.51 -19.53 1.06
CA LYS A 100 3.00 -20.72 1.78
C LYS A 100 2.00 -20.34 2.85
N GLN A 101 1.04 -21.25 3.07
CA GLN A 101 0.04 -21.09 4.11
C GLN A 101 0.71 -21.01 5.49
N HIS A 102 0.45 -19.92 6.21
CA HIS A 102 1.03 -19.71 7.53
C HIS A 102 -0.02 -19.20 8.53
N TRP A 103 -0.08 -19.79 9.72
CA TRP A 103 -1.01 -19.38 10.78
C TRP A 103 -0.69 -17.99 11.35
N ARG A 104 0.60 -17.64 11.42
CA ARG A 104 1.05 -16.28 11.80
C ARG A 104 0.50 -15.19 10.87
N LEU A 105 0.44 -15.44 9.55
CA LEU A 105 -0.19 -14.50 8.61
C LEU A 105 -1.69 -14.35 8.89
N TRP A 106 -2.35 -15.45 9.26
CA TRP A 106 -3.75 -15.41 9.66
C TRP A 106 -3.98 -14.60 10.94
N LEU A 107 -3.12 -14.74 11.96
CA LEU A 107 -3.18 -13.91 13.17
C LEU A 107 -2.87 -12.43 12.89
N LEU A 108 -1.86 -12.15 12.07
CA LEU A 108 -1.53 -10.80 11.61
C LEU A 108 -2.77 -10.15 10.98
N LYS A 109 -3.43 -10.85 10.06
CA LYS A 109 -4.64 -10.37 9.39
C LYS A 109 -5.82 -10.22 10.35
N LYS A 110 -6.01 -11.16 11.28
CA LYS A 110 -7.17 -11.18 12.17
C LYS A 110 -7.09 -10.14 13.29
N PHE A 111 -5.92 -9.94 13.89
CA PHE A 111 -5.77 -9.13 15.10
C PHE A 111 -4.91 -7.88 14.90
N MET A 112 -3.78 -8.00 14.21
CA MET A 112 -2.86 -6.87 14.06
C MET A 112 -3.32 -5.86 13.01
N LEU A 113 -3.80 -6.31 11.84
CA LEU A 113 -4.24 -5.40 10.78
C LEU A 113 -5.40 -4.48 11.22
N PRO A 114 -6.45 -4.99 11.92
CA PRO A 114 -7.49 -4.11 12.46
C PRO A 114 -6.94 -3.09 13.45
N TYR A 115 -6.05 -3.50 14.37
CA TYR A 115 -5.43 -2.58 15.30
C TYR A 115 -4.61 -1.50 14.59
N LEU A 116 -3.76 -1.88 13.63
CA LEU A 116 -2.94 -0.97 12.84
C LEU A 116 -3.80 -0.02 11.99
N TYR A 117 -4.92 -0.51 11.46
CA TYR A 117 -5.86 0.29 10.68
C TYR A 117 -6.43 1.43 11.53
N TRP A 118 -7.09 1.11 12.65
CA TRP A 118 -7.76 2.09 13.51
C TRP A 118 -6.79 3.00 14.28
N ASN A 119 -5.68 2.45 14.79
CA ASN A 119 -4.81 3.18 15.69
C ASN A 119 -3.63 3.87 15.01
N LYS A 120 -3.30 3.52 13.77
CA LYS A 120 -2.16 4.10 13.07
C LYS A 120 -2.51 4.65 11.69
N MET A 121 -3.05 3.81 10.80
CA MET A 121 -3.34 4.19 9.41
C MET A 121 -4.32 5.36 9.34
N LEU A 122 -5.46 5.28 10.04
CA LEU A 122 -6.44 6.37 10.07
C LEU A 122 -5.95 7.62 10.82
N LYS A 123 -4.94 7.48 11.68
CA LYS A 123 -4.31 8.61 12.39
C LYS A 123 -3.15 9.23 11.61
N GLY A 124 -2.84 8.73 10.40
CA GLY A 124 -1.73 9.22 9.58
C GLY A 124 -0.34 8.93 10.16
N VAL A 125 -0.22 7.94 11.05
CA VAL A 125 1.07 7.56 11.64
C VAL A 125 1.83 6.70 10.65
N ASP A 126 3.07 7.08 10.32
CA ASP A 126 3.96 6.25 9.51
C ASP A 126 4.32 4.96 10.26
N VAL A 127 4.05 3.81 9.62
CA VAL A 127 4.27 2.47 10.20
C VAL A 127 5.03 1.54 9.30
#